data_AF-A0A4U2YK85-F1
#
_entry.id   AF-A0A4U2YK85-F1
#
_cell.length_a   1.000
_cell.length_b   1.000
_cell.length_c   1.000
_cell.angle_alpha   90.00
_cell.angle_beta   90.00
_cell.angle_gamma   90.00
#
_symmetry.space_group_name_H-M   'P 1'
#
loop_
_entity.id
_entity.type
_entity.pdbx_description
1 polymer ?
#
loop_
_entity_poly.entity_id
_entity_poly.type
_entity_poly.pdbx_seq_one_letter_code
_entity_poly.pdbx_strand_id
1 'polypeptide(L)' 'MTISTASSHLTHDELSATPELVADCREVVSSLRLERVVKAVSQEAPSIRFEDYPREVVKNEIRVSAAAARIANALHLHMD' A
#
# COMPACT_ATOMS: atom_id res chain seq x y z
N MET A 1 -2.82 36.69 -34.03
CA MET A 1 -1.52 36.47 -33.37
C MET A 1 -1.75 35.52 -32.21
N THR A 2 -1.51 34.23 -32.42
CA THR A 2 -1.65 33.19 -31.39
C THR A 2 -0.34 33.09 -30.62
N ILE A 3 -0.35 33.46 -29.35
CA ILE A 3 0.82 33.34 -28.48
C ILE A 3 0.87 31.86 -28.06
N SER A 4 1.82 31.12 -28.61
CA SER A 4 2.14 29.77 -28.17
C SER A 4 2.91 29.88 -26.86
N THR A 5 2.24 29.61 -25.73
CA THR A 5 2.89 29.54 -24.42
C THR A 5 3.70 28.25 -24.38
N ALA A 6 5.02 28.37 -24.30
CA ALA A 6 5.91 27.23 -24.13
C ALA A 6 5.56 26.49 -22.82
N SER A 7 5.34 25.18 -22.89
CA SER A 7 5.17 24.31 -21.72
C SER A 7 6.38 24.45 -20.79
N SER A 8 6.17 25.13 -19.67
CA SER A 8 7.14 25.18 -18.57
C SER A 8 7.15 23.81 -17.89
N HIS A 9 8.16 22.99 -18.22
CA HIS A 9 8.43 21.68 -17.63
C HIS A 9 8.94 21.78 -16.18
N LEU A 10 8.37 22.68 -15.37
CA LEU A 10 8.65 22.76 -13.94
C LEU A 10 7.45 22.20 -13.19
N THR A 11 7.52 20.91 -12.89
CA THR A 11 6.53 20.11 -12.13
C THR A 11 6.20 20.65 -10.74
N HIS A 12 6.91 21.69 -10.27
CA HIS A 12 6.69 22.31 -8.97
C HIS A 12 5.64 23.42 -8.97
N ASP A 13 5.38 24.07 -10.10
CA ASP A 13 4.41 25.18 -10.18
C ASP A 13 2.96 24.69 -10.18
N GLU A 14 2.74 23.40 -10.45
CA GLU A 14 1.44 22.73 -10.41
C GLU A 14 1.15 22.03 -9.06
N LEU A 15 2.09 22.06 -8.11
CA LEU A 15 1.90 21.43 -6.81
C LEU A 15 0.99 22.27 -5.92
N SER A 16 -0.02 21.63 -5.34
CA SER A 16 -0.83 22.20 -4.26
C SER A 16 0.04 22.67 -3.09
N ALA A 17 -0.48 23.61 -2.29
CA ALA A 17 0.28 24.14 -1.17
C ALA A 17 0.62 23.02 -0.16
N THR A 18 1.78 23.11 0.51
CA THR A 18 2.21 22.08 1.48
C THR A 18 1.15 21.69 2.51
N PRO A 19 0.34 22.61 3.08
CA PRO A 19 -0.73 22.24 4.00
C PRO A 19 -1.79 21.33 3.37
N GLU A 20 -2.13 21.55 2.08
CA GLU A 20 -3.11 20.76 1.34
C GLU A 20 -2.58 19.36 1.07
N LEU A 21 -1.31 19.25 0.63
CA LEU A 21 -0.64 17.96 0.45
C LEU A 21 -0.56 17.15 1.75
N VAL A 22 -0.35 17.80 2.90
CA VAL A 22 -0.36 17.13 4.22
C VAL A 22 -1.76 16.68 4.60
N ALA A 23 -2.80 17.45 4.26
CA ALA A 23 -4.19 17.08 4.50
C ALA A 23 -4.58 15.84 3.66
N ASP A 24 -4.21 15.83 2.38
CA ASP A 24 -4.44 14.69 1.48
C ASP A 24 -3.77 13.41 2.01
N CYS A 25 -2.52 13.51 2.46
CA CYS A 25 -1.82 12.38 3.08
C CYS A 25 -2.57 11.83 4.30
N ARG A 26 -3.11 12.72 5.16
CA ARG A 26 -3.87 12.31 6.36
C ARG A 26 -5.18 11.63 5.97
N GLU A 27 -5.87 12.13 4.96
CA GLU A 27 -7.11 11.55 4.45
C GLU A 27 -6.90 10.16 3.82
N VAL A 28 -5.78 9.97 3.12
CA VAL A 28 -5.40 8.64 2.59
C VAL A 28 -5.16 7.65 3.72
N VAL A 29 -4.43 8.07 4.78
CA VAL A 29 -4.16 7.19 5.93
C VAL A 29 -5.46 6.74 6.62
N SER A 30 -6.39 7.67 6.84
CA SER A 30 -7.67 7.39 7.51
C SER A 30 -8.62 6.54 6.64
N SER A 31 -8.78 6.87 5.37
CA SER A 31 -9.68 6.18 4.44
C SER A 31 -9.26 4.73 4.18
N LEU A 32 -7.95 4.49 4.06
CA LEU A 32 -7.39 3.16 3.86
C LEU A 32 -7.11 2.42 5.17
N ARG A 33 -7.39 3.02 6.32
CA ARG A 33 -7.16 2.45 7.66
C ARG A 33 -5.74 1.92 7.85
N LEU A 34 -4.75 2.70 7.38
CA LEU A 34 -3.34 2.30 7.33
C LEU A 34 -2.62 2.41 8.66
N GLU A 35 -3.29 2.80 9.75
CA GLU A 35 -2.68 2.96 11.07
C GLU A 35 -2.02 1.66 11.54
N ARG A 36 -2.62 0.51 11.21
CA ARG A 36 -2.04 -0.81 11.50
C ARG A 36 -0.75 -1.06 10.72
N VAL A 37 -0.67 -0.58 9.47
CA VAL A 37 0.52 -0.73 8.61
C VAL A 37 1.65 0.15 9.11
N VAL A 38 1.35 1.42 9.44
CA VAL A 38 2.31 2.35 10.02
C VAL A 38 2.91 1.77 11.30
N LYS A 39 2.06 1.25 12.20
CA LYS A 39 2.52 0.59 13.42
C LYS A 39 3.43 -0.60 13.12
N ALA A 40 3.09 -1.43 12.14
CA ALA A 40 3.85 -2.62 11.78
C ALA A 40 5.23 -2.29 11.19
N VAL A 41 5.32 -1.26 10.35
CA VAL A 41 6.60 -0.81 9.76
C VAL A 41 7.56 -0.27 10.82
N SER A 42 7.04 0.32 11.91
CA SER A 42 7.88 0.79 13.02
C SER A 42 8.28 -0.30 14.02
N GLN A 43 7.75 -1.53 13.91
CA GLN A 43 8.21 -2.64 14.74
C GLN A 43 9.50 -3.23 14.16
N GLU A 44 10.33 -3.80 15.03
CA GLU A 44 11.43 -4.63 14.59
C GLU A 44 10.90 -5.82 13.76
N ALA A 45 11.59 -6.15 12.68
CA ALA A 45 11.22 -7.27 11.85
C ALA A 45 11.22 -8.57 12.68
N PRO A 46 10.26 -9.49 12.47
CA PRO A 46 10.27 -10.76 13.17
C PRO A 46 11.57 -11.52 12.88
N SER A 47 12.09 -12.22 13.89
CA SER A 47 13.31 -13.01 13.70
C SER A 47 13.11 -14.08 12.62
N ILE A 48 14.21 -14.42 11.94
CA ILE A 48 14.29 -15.49 10.94
C ILE A 48 15.04 -16.72 11.46
N ARG A 49 15.54 -16.69 12.70
CA ARG A 49 16.33 -17.78 13.26
C ARG A 49 15.43 -18.90 13.76
N PHE A 50 15.84 -20.14 13.51
CA PHE A 50 15.12 -21.32 13.98
C PHE A 50 15.02 -21.36 15.52
N GLU A 51 16.09 -20.97 16.21
CA GLU A 51 16.17 -20.91 17.68
C GLU A 51 15.12 -19.97 18.31
N ASP A 52 14.67 -18.95 17.58
CA ASP A 52 13.63 -18.02 18.03
C ASP A 52 12.21 -18.55 17.79
N TYR A 53 12.04 -19.60 16.97
CA TYR A 53 10.76 -20.27 16.69
C TYR A 53 10.91 -21.80 16.69
N PRO A 54 11.31 -22.43 17.82
CA PRO A 54 11.72 -23.83 17.87
C PRO A 54 10.55 -24.84 17.80
N ARG A 55 9.31 -24.38 17.59
CA ARG A 55 8.10 -25.21 17.57
C ARG A 55 7.49 -25.20 16.19
N GLU A 56 6.98 -26.34 15.74
CA GLU A 56 6.09 -26.41 14.58
C GLU A 56 4.83 -25.60 14.86
N VAL A 57 4.83 -24.34 14.42
CA VAL A 57 3.62 -23.51 14.44
C VAL A 57 2.67 -24.09 13.40
N VAL A 58 1.51 -24.56 13.87
CA VAL A 58 0.44 -25.02 12.98
C VAL A 58 0.11 -23.87 12.05
N LYS A 59 0.28 -24.08 10.75
CA LYS A 59 -0.07 -23.09 9.73
C LYS A 59 -1.55 -22.76 9.88
N ASN A 60 -1.88 -21.47 9.92
CA ASN A 60 -3.27 -21.04 9.94
C ASN A 60 -4.00 -21.61 8.72
N GLU A 61 -5.20 -22.15 8.96
CA GLU A 61 -6.08 -22.57 7.88
C GLU A 61 -6.47 -21.32 7.05
N ILE A 62 -6.04 -21.26 5.80
CA ILE A 62 -6.43 -20.19 4.88
C ILE A 62 -7.74 -20.61 4.22
N ARG A 63 -8.85 -19.94 4.57
CA ARG A 63 -10.14 -20.16 3.91
C ARG A 63 -10.27 -19.30 2.67
N VAL A 64 -10.30 -19.94 1.51
CA VAL A 64 -10.60 -19.26 0.24
C VAL A 64 -12.11 -19.11 0.11
N SER A 65 -12.59 -17.87 0.22
CA SER A 65 -14.01 -17.59 0.02
C SER A 65 -14.37 -17.64 -1.46
N ALA A 66 -15.65 -17.89 -1.76
CA ALA A 66 -16.15 -17.84 -3.13
C ALA A 66 -15.92 -16.45 -3.79
N ALA A 67 -15.92 -15.37 -3.01
CA ALA A 67 -15.62 -14.03 -3.51
C ALA A 67 -14.14 -13.87 -3.88
N ALA A 68 -13.22 -14.37 -3.05
CA ALA A 68 -11.78 -14.34 -3.34
C ALA A 68 -11.44 -15.15 -4.60
N ALA A 69 -12.06 -16.32 -4.78
CA ALA A 69 -11.90 -17.12 -6.00
C ALA A 69 -12.37 -16.40 -7.26
N ARG A 70 -13.51 -15.69 -7.21
CA ARG A 70 -13.99 -14.88 -8.34
C ARG A 70 -13.03 -13.74 -8.69
N ILE A 71 -12.47 -13.07 -7.68
CA ILE A 71 -11.50 -11.98 -7.89
C ILE A 71 -10.21 -12.54 -8.52
N ALA A 72 -9.68 -13.65 -8.02
CA ALA A 72 -8.48 -14.28 -8.58
C ALA A 72 -8.67 -14.65 -10.07
N ASN A 73 -9.82 -15.22 -10.42
CA ASN A 73 -10.17 -15.53 -11.81
C ASN A 73 -10.29 -14.27 -12.68
N ALA A 74 -10.88 -13.19 -12.16
CA ALA A 74 -11.00 -11.93 -12.89
C ALA A 74 -9.63 -11.28 -13.14
N LEU A 75 -8.72 -11.39 -12.17
CA LEU A 75 -7.37 -10.82 -12.25
C LEU A 75 -6.41 -11.62 -13.13
N HIS A 76 -6.84 -12.74 -13.74
CA HIS A 76 -5.96 -13.69 -14.46
C HIS A 76 -4.70 -14.01 -13.66
N LEU A 77 -4.84 -14.09 -12.33
CA LEU A 77 -3.73 -14.45 -11.45
C LEU A 77 -3.54 -15.97 -11.56
N HIS A 78 -2.86 -16.41 -12.61
CA HIS A 78 -2.32 -17.76 -12.67
C HIS A 78 -1.23 -17.84 -11.61
N MET A 79 -1.58 -18.41 -10.45
CA MET A 79 -0.59 -18.85 -9.48
C MET A 79 -0.06 -20.19 -9.99
N ASP A 80 1.05 -20.13 -10.73
CA ASP A 80 1.92 -21.28 -10.98
C ASP A 80 2.74 -21.60 -9.71
#